data_AF-A0A9E5RAS4-F1
#
_entry.id   AF-A0A9E5RAS4-F1
#
_cell.length_a   1.000
_cell.length_b   1.000
_cell.length_c   1.000
_cell.angle_alpha   90.00
_cell.angle_beta   90.00
_cell.angle_gamma   90.00
#
_symmetry.space_group_name_H-M   'P 1'
#
loop_
_entity.id
_entity.type
_entity.pdbx_description
1 polymer ?
#
loop_
_entity_poly.entity_id
_entity_poly.type
_entity_poly.pdbx_seq_one_letter_code
_entity_poly.pdbx_strand_id
1 'polypeptide(L)'
;MEAIAWTLFNYRGAYKNEDLIRNGANSAQATVAFVSSRDTRTYEVQRCTTKGYTLYDPQLGQRLDYKHIEDEVMPWLRQHLGVAAGTDLGRLFANTIGVPQGTFTADFLQTAEKRKPIFDAILKVEEYRQTNQQMLSLEKYGKAEVERLEGAIAQYEDSLKDWETLQQRRQQLNQEIADAEATLQQLQVDLAKLQVEKDALTAQARQVQQLEAQLQKLDAQLESKQQANGLLQQSVERSQQAVHTCVSNRQGYQAFLQAEAALRELDQQGRNRQKLVKQRDAQQKMLLDQQTELTRLTVQLENLKQAELEAEQLQPLIQQQQDLEQQQTATIELLQQLQTSGAEAKNLTQQLTKIQANLERLTQEIVQIQRLEPGIRQIPDLEQRRDRLQEQLSRIAAAKQFEADLRQLVTAGAEKAIATSFRQPQPCLPWRKCNRPCRCSQRMLSMQPWQQFGRELS
;
A
#
# COMPACT_ATOMS: atom_id res chain seq x y z
N MET A 1 61.67 -62.07 146.46
CA MET A 1 60.64 -61.18 145.86
C MET A 1 61.13 -60.53 144.58
N GLU A 2 62.16 -59.69 144.62
CA GLU A 2 62.58 -58.85 143.47
C GLU A 2 62.87 -59.62 142.16
N ALA A 3 63.51 -60.79 142.23
CA ALA A 3 63.72 -61.65 141.05
C ALA A 3 62.40 -62.13 140.40
N ILE A 4 61.31 -62.27 141.16
CA ILE A 4 59.97 -62.63 140.70
C ILE A 4 59.27 -61.41 140.08
N ALA A 5 59.44 -60.22 140.69
CA ALA A 5 59.00 -58.94 140.13
C ALA A 5 59.60 -58.71 138.73
N TRP A 6 60.90 -58.95 138.63
CA TRP A 6 61.68 -58.72 137.41
C TRP A 6 61.36 -59.74 136.31
N THR A 7 61.16 -61.01 136.65
CA THR A 7 60.76 -62.05 135.68
C THR A 7 59.30 -61.87 135.26
N LEU A 8 58.34 -62.08 136.16
CA LEU A 8 56.92 -62.23 135.82
C LEU A 8 56.16 -60.92 135.56
N PHE A 9 56.59 -59.80 136.13
CA PHE A 9 55.83 -58.53 136.09
C PHE A 9 56.58 -57.39 135.38
N ASN A 10 57.76 -57.69 134.80
CA ASN A 10 58.70 -56.73 134.20
C ASN A 10 59.17 -55.60 135.14
N TYR A 11 58.90 -55.69 136.44
CA TYR A 11 59.12 -54.62 137.41
C TYR A 11 60.53 -54.68 138.02
N ARG A 12 61.24 -53.54 138.05
CA ARG A 12 62.63 -53.43 138.55
C ARG A 12 62.77 -52.65 139.87
N GLY A 13 61.69 -52.06 140.39
CA GLY A 13 61.78 -51.18 141.55
C GLY A 13 62.70 -49.99 141.30
N ALA A 14 63.57 -49.70 142.26
CA ALA A 14 64.58 -48.63 142.17
C ALA A 14 65.97 -49.12 141.69
N TYR A 15 66.14 -50.41 141.39
CA TYR A 15 67.43 -51.00 141.04
C TYR A 15 67.77 -50.84 139.55
N LYS A 16 69.06 -50.69 139.26
CA LYS A 16 69.62 -50.71 137.90
C LYS A 16 69.90 -52.13 137.44
N ASN A 17 70.13 -52.29 136.13
CA ASN A 17 70.56 -53.57 135.56
C ASN A 17 71.94 -54.02 136.10
N GLU A 18 72.81 -53.07 136.47
CA GLU A 18 74.12 -53.32 137.08
C GLU A 18 73.97 -54.01 138.45
N ASP A 19 73.10 -53.50 139.32
CA ASP A 19 72.88 -53.98 140.69
C ASP A 19 72.38 -55.44 140.74
N LEU A 20 71.73 -55.89 139.67
CA LEU A 20 71.24 -57.28 139.51
C LEU A 20 72.36 -58.27 139.17
N ILE A 21 73.55 -57.82 138.78
CA ILE A 21 74.67 -58.67 138.33
C ILE A 21 75.66 -58.85 139.49
N ARG A 22 75.86 -60.10 139.92
CA ARG A 22 76.82 -60.43 140.98
C ARG A 22 78.25 -60.09 140.56
N ASN A 23 78.96 -59.34 141.41
CA ASN A 23 80.36 -58.96 141.24
C ASN A 23 81.22 -60.10 140.70
N GLY A 24 81.85 -59.89 139.54
CA GLY A 24 82.68 -60.88 138.84
C GLY A 24 81.97 -61.70 137.75
N ALA A 25 80.67 -61.50 137.50
CA ALA A 25 79.94 -62.13 136.40
C ALA A 25 79.52 -61.13 135.31
N ASN A 26 79.40 -61.61 134.06
CA ASN A 26 79.05 -60.78 132.90
C ASN A 26 77.52 -60.66 132.64
N SER A 27 76.70 -61.43 133.35
CA SER A 27 75.24 -61.46 133.15
C SER A 27 74.52 -62.06 134.35
N ALA A 28 73.33 -61.55 134.66
CA ALA A 28 72.41 -62.20 135.58
C ALA A 28 71.31 -62.95 134.83
N GLN A 29 70.85 -64.05 135.42
CA GLN A 29 69.67 -64.78 134.98
C GLN A 29 68.84 -65.20 136.19
N ALA A 30 67.53 -65.11 136.07
CA ALA A 30 66.56 -65.61 137.05
C ALA A 30 65.52 -66.44 136.30
N THR A 31 65.25 -67.65 136.78
CA THR A 31 64.19 -68.53 136.28
C THR A 31 63.14 -68.68 137.36
N VAL A 32 61.87 -68.45 137.02
CA VAL A 32 60.72 -68.65 137.91
C VAL A 32 59.74 -69.58 137.24
N ALA A 33 59.52 -70.75 137.85
CA ALA A 33 58.40 -71.62 137.54
C ALA A 33 57.13 -71.04 138.20
N PHE A 34 56.04 -70.94 137.45
CA PHE A 34 54.72 -70.59 137.98
C PHE A 34 53.65 -71.53 137.41
N VAL A 35 52.55 -71.72 138.14
CA VAL A 35 51.37 -72.44 137.64
C VAL A 35 50.42 -71.42 137.02
N SER A 36 50.02 -71.64 135.77
CA SER A 36 49.08 -70.75 135.10
C SER A 36 47.66 -70.94 135.62
N SER A 37 46.97 -69.83 135.87
CA SER A 37 45.55 -69.84 136.27
C SER A 37 44.59 -70.19 135.13
N ARG A 38 45.08 -70.30 133.89
CA ARG A 38 44.26 -70.53 132.69
C ARG A 38 44.10 -72.00 132.33
N ASP A 39 45.19 -72.75 132.44
CA ASP A 39 45.30 -74.15 132.00
C ASP A 39 45.86 -75.09 133.08
N THR A 40 46.19 -74.56 134.27
CA THR A 40 46.80 -75.25 135.42
C THR A 40 48.16 -75.91 135.15
N ARG A 41 48.82 -75.58 134.03
CA ARG A 41 50.16 -76.06 133.69
C ARG A 41 51.24 -75.25 134.38
N THR A 42 52.41 -75.87 134.57
CA THR A 42 53.61 -75.17 135.03
C THR A 42 54.36 -74.60 133.84
N TYR A 43 54.73 -73.32 133.90
CA TYR A 43 55.58 -72.65 132.92
C TYR A 43 56.80 -72.05 133.59
N GLU A 44 57.96 -72.17 132.94
CA GLU A 44 59.21 -71.56 133.39
C GLU A 44 59.48 -70.26 132.62
N VAL A 45 59.60 -69.17 133.38
CA VAL A 45 59.96 -67.84 132.87
C VAL A 45 61.39 -67.54 133.26
N GLN A 46 62.30 -67.72 132.31
CA GLN A 46 63.69 -67.29 132.46
C GLN A 46 63.85 -65.87 131.91
N ARG A 47 64.37 -64.95 132.73
CA ARG A 47 64.81 -63.62 132.30
C ARG A 47 66.31 -63.47 132.50
N CYS A 48 66.99 -62.94 131.48
CA CYS A 48 68.42 -62.66 131.48
C CYS A 48 68.67 -61.18 131.15
N THR A 49 69.68 -60.56 131.78
CA THR A 49 70.02 -59.15 131.52
C THR A 49 70.46 -58.88 130.07
N THR A 50 71.06 -59.87 129.41
CA THR A 50 71.59 -59.75 128.03
C THR A 50 70.76 -60.48 126.98
N LYS A 51 70.15 -61.63 127.33
CA LYS A 51 69.38 -62.48 126.39
C LYS A 51 67.86 -62.27 126.45
N GLY A 52 67.36 -61.31 127.24
CA GLY A 52 65.95 -60.98 127.31
C GLY A 52 65.10 -62.05 128.01
N TYR A 53 63.94 -62.36 127.43
CA TYR A 53 63.00 -63.35 127.95
C TYR A 53 63.18 -64.73 127.29
N THR A 54 62.83 -65.77 128.03
CA THR A 54 62.75 -67.15 127.57
C THR A 54 61.60 -67.82 128.32
N LEU A 55 60.60 -68.27 127.57
CA LEU A 55 59.42 -68.96 128.08
C LEU A 55 59.53 -70.45 127.70
N TYR A 56 59.28 -71.33 128.66
CA TYR A 56 59.44 -72.78 128.49
C TYR A 56 58.29 -73.53 129.17
N ASP A 57 57.79 -74.58 128.51
CA ASP A 57 56.79 -75.51 129.03
C ASP A 57 57.51 -76.85 129.35
N PRO A 58 57.76 -77.18 130.63
CA PRO A 58 58.40 -78.44 131.01
C PRO A 58 57.55 -79.69 130.76
N GLN A 59 56.23 -79.56 130.56
CA GLN A 59 55.33 -80.69 130.30
C GLN A 59 55.32 -81.07 128.81
N LEU A 60 55.47 -80.09 127.92
CA LEU A 60 55.64 -80.29 126.47
C LEU A 60 57.12 -80.38 126.04
N GLY A 61 58.06 -80.02 126.92
CA GLY A 61 59.49 -79.94 126.60
C GLY A 61 59.86 -78.83 125.61
N GLN A 62 58.97 -77.83 125.44
CA GLN A 62 59.04 -76.86 124.34
C GLN A 62 59.30 -75.43 124.83
N ARG A 63 60.20 -74.73 124.13
CA ARG A 63 60.41 -73.28 124.26
C ARG A 63 59.34 -72.52 123.45
N LEU A 64 58.72 -71.52 124.06
CA LEU A 64 57.77 -70.62 123.40
C LEU A 64 58.52 -69.43 122.82
N ASP A 65 58.52 -69.28 121.49
CA ASP A 65 59.35 -68.32 120.74
C ASP A 65 58.74 -66.90 120.65
N TYR A 66 58.24 -66.40 121.78
CA TYR A 66 57.87 -64.99 121.93
C TYR A 66 59.12 -64.11 122.06
N LYS A 67 59.16 -62.99 121.34
CA LYS A 67 60.33 -62.11 121.20
C LYS A 67 60.03 -60.67 121.63
N HIS A 68 58.82 -60.18 121.39
CA HIS A 68 58.41 -58.81 121.71
C HIS A 68 57.88 -58.74 123.14
N ILE A 69 58.57 -57.99 124.00
CA ILE A 69 58.26 -57.97 125.43
C ILE A 69 56.87 -57.38 125.68
N GLU A 70 56.52 -56.26 125.05
CA GLU A 70 55.32 -55.50 125.39
C GLU A 70 54.06 -56.02 124.67
N ASP A 71 54.20 -56.56 123.46
CA ASP A 71 53.10 -57.02 122.61
C ASP A 71 52.81 -58.53 122.70
N GLU A 72 53.82 -59.36 122.96
CA GLU A 72 53.67 -60.82 123.01
C GLU A 72 53.83 -61.35 124.44
N VAL A 73 55.01 -61.13 125.06
CA VAL A 73 55.37 -61.73 126.35
C VAL A 73 54.49 -61.18 127.47
N MET A 74 54.25 -59.88 127.53
CA MET A 74 53.45 -59.26 128.59
C MET A 74 51.94 -59.58 128.48
N PRO A 75 51.30 -59.59 127.30
CA PRO A 75 49.93 -60.08 127.16
C PRO A 75 49.78 -61.58 127.41
N TRP A 76 50.77 -62.40 127.00
CA TRP A 76 50.82 -63.82 127.37
C TRP A 76 50.91 -64.00 128.90
N LEU A 77 51.80 -63.27 129.57
CA LEU A 77 51.93 -63.28 131.03
C LEU A 77 50.62 -62.80 131.70
N ARG A 78 49.97 -61.73 131.23
CA ARG A 78 48.64 -61.31 131.74
C ARG A 78 47.63 -62.45 131.67
N GLN A 79 47.51 -63.06 130.48
CA GLN A 79 46.54 -64.12 130.22
C GLN A 79 46.82 -65.40 131.04
N HIS A 80 48.09 -65.78 131.22
CA HIS A 80 48.46 -66.98 131.99
C HIS A 80 48.54 -66.74 133.51
N LEU A 81 48.65 -65.49 133.97
CA LEU A 81 48.51 -65.09 135.38
C LEU A 81 47.06 -64.71 135.78
N GLY A 82 46.10 -64.73 134.85
CA GLY A 82 44.69 -64.46 135.12
C GLY A 82 44.33 -62.97 135.22
N VAL A 83 45.18 -62.09 134.71
CA VAL A 83 45.02 -60.64 134.76
C VAL A 83 44.27 -60.14 133.51
N ALA A 84 43.38 -59.15 133.70
CA ALA A 84 42.55 -58.62 132.62
C ALA A 84 43.37 -57.99 131.46
N ALA A 85 42.86 -58.15 130.25
CA ALA A 85 43.46 -57.63 129.01
C ALA A 85 43.36 -56.09 128.93
N GLY A 86 44.28 -55.41 129.61
CA GLY A 86 44.35 -53.95 129.71
C GLY A 86 45.07 -53.48 130.98
N THR A 87 45.16 -54.33 132.02
CA THR A 87 45.87 -54.01 133.25
C THR A 87 47.39 -54.04 133.05
N ASP A 88 48.07 -53.00 133.53
CA ASP A 88 49.53 -52.92 133.61
C ASP A 88 50.05 -53.83 134.74
N LEU A 89 50.76 -54.90 134.37
CA LEU A 89 51.37 -55.85 135.32
C LEU A 89 52.39 -55.20 136.26
N GLY A 90 53.12 -54.18 135.79
CA GLY A 90 54.12 -53.49 136.61
C GLY A 90 53.47 -52.70 137.74
N ARG A 91 52.38 -51.99 137.45
CA ARG A 91 51.55 -51.30 138.45
C ARG A 91 50.82 -52.27 139.37
N LEU A 92 50.23 -53.33 138.81
CA LEU A 92 49.55 -54.36 139.61
C LEU A 92 50.53 -55.03 140.59
N PHE A 93 51.77 -55.28 140.18
CA PHE A 93 52.79 -55.82 141.06
C PHE A 93 53.16 -54.82 142.16
N ALA A 94 53.52 -53.59 141.79
CA ALA A 94 53.94 -52.56 142.74
C ALA A 94 52.87 -52.24 143.80
N ASN A 95 51.60 -52.15 143.39
CA ASN A 95 50.50 -51.67 144.22
C ASN A 95 49.73 -52.79 144.94
N THR A 96 49.94 -54.08 144.61
CA THR A 96 49.06 -55.16 145.10
C THR A 96 49.76 -56.49 145.40
N ILE A 97 50.74 -56.92 144.59
CA ILE A 97 51.33 -58.28 144.72
C ILE A 97 52.70 -58.28 145.41
N GLY A 98 53.51 -57.24 145.20
CA GLY A 98 54.91 -57.18 145.60
C GLY A 98 55.30 -55.86 146.24
N VAL A 99 54.41 -55.33 147.07
CA VAL A 99 54.62 -54.13 147.89
C VAL A 99 55.94 -54.27 148.68
N PRO A 100 56.91 -53.34 148.54
CA PRO A 100 58.17 -53.43 149.27
C PRO A 100 57.99 -53.36 150.80
N GLN A 101 58.95 -53.92 151.54
CA GLN A 101 58.87 -54.03 153.00
C GLN A 101 58.84 -52.63 153.65
N GLY A 102 57.68 -52.27 154.20
CA GLY A 102 57.41 -50.95 154.80
C GLY A 102 56.56 -50.00 153.94
N THR A 103 56.25 -50.33 152.68
CA THR A 103 55.55 -49.42 151.75
C THR A 103 54.03 -49.52 151.77
N PHE A 104 53.43 -50.55 152.39
CA PHE A 104 51.97 -50.80 152.37
C PHE A 104 51.11 -49.62 152.88
N THR A 105 51.60 -48.83 153.83
CA THR A 105 50.89 -47.65 154.33
C THR A 105 51.09 -46.40 153.47
N ALA A 106 52.09 -46.36 152.58
CA ALA A 106 52.45 -45.17 151.82
C ALA A 106 51.31 -44.69 150.90
N ASP A 107 50.63 -45.61 150.21
CA ASP A 107 49.55 -45.29 149.27
C ASP A 107 48.27 -44.79 149.97
N PHE A 108 48.04 -45.20 151.21
CA PHE A 108 46.96 -44.66 152.05
C PHE A 108 47.28 -43.27 152.60
N LEU A 109 48.57 -42.94 152.76
CA LEU A 109 49.08 -41.64 153.19
C LEU A 109 49.21 -40.62 152.04
N GLN A 110 48.97 -41.02 150.78
CA GLN A 110 48.94 -40.10 149.64
C GLN A 110 47.72 -39.16 149.65
N THR A 111 47.85 -38.00 149.03
CA THR A 111 46.74 -37.02 148.88
C THR A 111 45.59 -37.61 148.07
N ALA A 112 44.36 -37.17 148.35
CA ALA A 112 43.15 -37.70 147.72
C ALA A 112 43.18 -37.67 146.17
N GLU A 113 43.80 -36.63 145.60
CA GLU A 113 44.00 -36.47 144.16
C GLU A 113 44.90 -37.54 143.55
N LYS A 114 45.99 -37.94 144.22
CA LYS A 114 46.88 -39.03 143.78
C LYS A 114 46.30 -40.41 144.10
N ARG A 115 45.60 -40.53 145.23
CA ARG A 115 44.93 -41.75 145.66
C ARG A 115 43.78 -42.13 144.71
N LYS A 116 43.02 -41.15 144.20
CA LYS A 116 41.87 -41.42 143.31
C LYS A 116 42.23 -42.26 142.08
N PRO A 117 43.18 -41.90 141.20
CA PRO A 117 43.51 -42.74 140.03
C PRO A 117 44.11 -44.09 140.39
N ILE A 118 44.78 -44.23 141.54
CA ILE A 118 45.27 -45.53 142.04
C ILE A 118 44.08 -46.44 142.37
N PHE A 119 43.09 -45.94 143.12
CA PHE A 119 41.93 -46.72 143.54
C PHE A 119 40.87 -46.87 142.43
N ASP A 120 40.61 -45.86 141.60
CA ASP A 120 39.72 -45.95 140.43
C ASP A 120 40.22 -47.01 139.43
N ALA A 121 41.55 -47.22 139.31
CA ALA A 121 42.15 -48.27 138.50
C ALA A 121 42.05 -49.68 139.14
N ILE A 122 42.20 -49.80 140.46
CA ILE A 122 41.96 -51.06 141.20
C ILE A 122 40.48 -51.45 141.13
N LEU A 123 39.58 -50.47 141.20
CA LEU A 123 38.11 -50.65 141.24
C LEU A 123 37.44 -50.60 139.86
N LYS A 124 38.21 -50.45 138.76
CA LYS A 124 37.74 -50.41 137.35
C LYS A 124 36.65 -49.36 137.06
N VAL A 125 36.58 -48.27 137.84
CA VAL A 125 35.48 -47.28 137.77
C VAL A 125 35.43 -46.55 136.43
N GLU A 126 36.57 -46.45 135.73
CA GLU A 126 36.66 -45.77 134.43
C GLU A 126 35.91 -46.50 133.31
N GLU A 127 35.89 -47.84 133.32
CA GLU A 127 35.21 -48.68 132.31
C GLU A 127 33.70 -48.39 132.30
N TYR A 128 33.10 -48.28 133.49
CA TYR A 128 31.69 -47.90 133.66
C TYR A 128 31.42 -46.44 133.26
N ARG A 129 32.35 -45.51 133.55
CA ARG A 129 32.19 -44.09 133.21
C ARG A 129 32.18 -43.87 131.70
N GLN A 130 33.10 -44.53 130.98
CA GLN A 130 33.17 -44.50 129.52
C GLN A 130 31.92 -45.14 128.88
N THR A 131 31.51 -46.31 129.37
CA THR A 131 30.29 -46.99 128.91
C THR A 131 29.05 -46.10 129.07
N ASN A 132 28.89 -45.43 130.22
CA ASN A 132 27.77 -44.53 130.46
C ASN A 132 27.79 -43.29 129.54
N GLN A 133 28.97 -42.72 129.25
CA GLN A 133 29.10 -41.62 128.29
C GLN A 133 28.72 -42.05 126.86
N GLN A 134 29.11 -43.26 126.45
CA GLN A 134 28.73 -43.82 125.15
C GLN A 134 27.21 -44.07 125.06
N MET A 135 26.60 -44.63 126.11
CA MET A 135 25.13 -44.82 126.17
C MET A 135 24.37 -43.48 126.08
N LEU A 136 24.82 -42.44 126.79
CA LEU A 136 24.23 -41.09 126.71
C LEU A 136 24.40 -40.44 125.32
N SER A 137 25.45 -40.77 124.57
CA SER A 137 25.60 -40.30 123.18
C SER A 137 24.68 -41.04 122.22
N LEU A 138 24.47 -42.35 122.42
CA LEU A 138 23.53 -43.17 121.65
C LEU A 138 22.08 -42.77 121.91
N GLU A 139 21.71 -42.48 123.16
CA GLU A 139 20.38 -41.97 123.54
C GLU A 139 20.06 -40.64 122.84
N LYS A 140 21.02 -39.71 122.81
CA LYS A 140 20.88 -38.43 122.11
C LYS A 140 20.74 -38.59 120.60
N TYR A 141 21.51 -39.50 120.00
CA TYR A 141 21.39 -39.82 118.57
C TYR A 141 20.00 -40.40 118.25
N GLY A 142 19.52 -41.36 119.05
CA GLY A 142 18.19 -41.95 118.89
C GLY A 142 17.07 -40.91 118.99
N LYS A 143 17.15 -39.97 119.95
CA LYS A 143 16.17 -38.87 120.09
C LYS A 143 16.18 -37.93 118.88
N ALA A 144 17.35 -37.49 118.42
CA ALA A 144 17.47 -36.61 117.26
C ALA A 144 16.96 -37.29 115.97
N GLU A 145 17.16 -38.60 115.81
CA GLU A 145 16.65 -39.35 114.66
C GLU A 145 15.13 -39.56 114.72
N VAL A 146 14.54 -39.73 115.91
CA VAL A 146 13.07 -39.72 116.10
C VAL A 146 12.48 -38.36 115.73
N GLU A 147 13.00 -37.26 116.28
CA GLU A 147 12.56 -35.89 115.95
C GLU A 147 12.66 -35.60 114.43
N ARG A 148 13.72 -36.10 113.78
CA ARG A 148 13.90 -35.99 112.32
C ARG A 148 12.87 -36.80 111.53
N LEU A 149 12.52 -38.00 111.99
CA LEU A 149 11.53 -38.87 111.36
C LEU A 149 10.11 -38.35 111.56
N GLU A 150 9.76 -37.88 112.76
CA GLU A 150 8.47 -37.23 113.05
C GLU A 150 8.28 -35.97 112.18
N GLY A 151 9.30 -35.13 112.05
CA GLY A 151 9.29 -33.97 111.16
C GLY A 151 9.12 -34.34 109.66
N ALA A 152 9.70 -35.46 109.22
CA ALA A 152 9.52 -35.95 107.86
C ALA A 152 8.11 -36.54 107.64
N ILE A 153 7.57 -37.28 108.61
CA ILE A 153 6.19 -37.80 108.57
C ILE A 153 5.21 -36.64 108.45
N ALA A 154 5.33 -35.60 109.29
CA ALA A 154 4.46 -34.43 109.23
C ALA A 154 4.50 -33.71 107.87
N GLN A 155 5.66 -33.65 107.20
CA GLN A 155 5.78 -33.09 105.84
C GLN A 155 5.10 -33.96 104.78
N TYR A 156 5.20 -35.28 104.89
CA TYR A 156 4.49 -36.20 103.99
C TYR A 156 2.98 -36.19 104.22
N GLU A 157 2.52 -36.14 105.48
CA GLU A 157 1.10 -36.00 105.83
C GLU A 157 0.53 -34.69 105.30
N ASP A 158 1.24 -33.56 105.45
CA ASP A 158 0.82 -32.27 104.88
C ASP A 158 0.71 -32.33 103.35
N SER A 159 1.70 -32.92 102.69
CA SER A 159 1.71 -33.14 101.23
C SER A 159 0.61 -34.09 100.73
N LEU A 160 0.07 -34.96 101.60
CA LEU A 160 -0.96 -35.93 101.25
C LEU A 160 -2.40 -35.43 101.51
N LYS A 161 -2.59 -34.30 102.21
CA LYS A 161 -3.93 -33.73 102.49
C LYS A 161 -4.73 -33.47 101.20
N ASP A 162 -4.08 -32.93 100.18
CA ASP A 162 -4.68 -32.62 98.88
C ASP A 162 -4.62 -33.80 97.88
N TRP A 163 -4.16 -35.00 98.28
CA TRP A 163 -4.07 -36.14 97.36
C TRP A 163 -5.44 -36.50 96.77
N GLU A 164 -6.48 -36.58 97.60
CA GLU A 164 -7.82 -36.97 97.17
C GLU A 164 -8.48 -35.89 96.30
N THR A 165 -8.27 -34.60 96.59
CA THR A 165 -8.80 -33.49 95.78
C THR A 165 -8.11 -33.44 94.41
N LEU A 166 -6.80 -33.68 94.35
CA LEU A 166 -6.04 -33.83 93.10
C LEU A 166 -6.46 -35.08 92.31
N GLN A 167 -6.71 -36.20 92.99
CA GLN A 167 -7.19 -37.44 92.37
C GLN A 167 -8.57 -37.26 91.73
N GLN A 168 -9.51 -36.64 92.45
CA GLN A 168 -10.84 -36.30 91.94
C GLN A 168 -10.77 -35.30 90.79
N ARG A 169 -9.96 -34.23 90.90
CA ARG A 169 -9.81 -33.25 89.80
C ARG A 169 -9.17 -33.86 88.56
N ARG A 170 -8.23 -34.79 88.70
CA ARG A 170 -7.68 -35.58 87.58
C ARG A 170 -8.75 -36.46 86.93
N GLN A 171 -9.59 -37.13 87.72
CA GLN A 171 -10.67 -37.94 87.18
C GLN A 171 -11.71 -37.09 86.43
N GLN A 172 -12.07 -35.93 86.97
CA GLN A 172 -12.96 -34.97 86.30
C GLN A 172 -12.34 -34.47 84.98
N LEU A 173 -11.08 -34.03 84.99
CA LEU A 173 -10.40 -33.57 83.78
C LEU A 173 -10.29 -34.66 82.71
N ASN A 174 -10.04 -35.92 83.09
CA ASN A 174 -10.02 -37.04 82.15
C ASN A 174 -11.41 -37.28 81.52
N GLN A 175 -12.50 -37.10 82.26
CA GLN A 175 -13.86 -37.18 81.71
C GLN A 175 -14.16 -35.99 80.78
N GLU A 176 -13.84 -34.76 81.21
CA GLU A 176 -13.98 -33.54 80.39
C GLU A 176 -13.21 -33.66 79.06
N ILE A 177 -12.02 -34.28 79.07
CA ILE A 177 -11.23 -34.58 77.86
C ILE A 177 -11.92 -35.64 76.99
N ALA A 178 -12.34 -36.78 77.57
CA ALA A 178 -12.96 -37.86 76.79
C ALA A 178 -14.27 -37.41 76.12
N ASP A 179 -15.10 -36.63 76.82
CA ASP A 179 -16.36 -36.09 76.29
C ASP A 179 -16.08 -35.06 75.17
N ALA A 180 -15.03 -34.25 75.30
CA ALA A 180 -14.59 -33.31 74.27
C ALA A 180 -14.00 -34.02 73.04
N GLU A 181 -13.21 -35.08 73.23
CA GLU A 181 -12.66 -35.89 72.13
C GLU A 181 -13.77 -36.61 71.35
N ALA A 182 -14.75 -37.20 72.03
CA ALA A 182 -15.93 -37.80 71.40
C ALA A 182 -16.74 -36.76 70.60
N THR A 183 -16.96 -35.58 71.18
CA THR A 183 -17.65 -34.46 70.51
C THR A 183 -16.88 -34.00 69.26
N LEU A 184 -15.55 -33.89 69.35
CA LEU A 184 -14.68 -33.50 68.24
C LEU A 184 -14.69 -34.54 67.11
N GLN A 185 -14.67 -35.84 67.43
CA GLN A 185 -14.80 -36.91 66.43
C GLN A 185 -16.16 -36.85 65.71
N GLN A 186 -17.25 -36.65 66.44
CA GLN A 186 -18.58 -36.50 65.85
C GLN A 186 -18.65 -35.28 64.91
N LEU A 187 -18.13 -34.13 65.34
CA LEU A 187 -18.08 -32.91 64.53
C LEU A 187 -17.21 -33.08 63.27
N GLN A 188 -16.10 -33.83 63.34
CA GLN A 188 -15.29 -34.15 62.16
C GLN A 188 -16.05 -35.04 61.16
N VAL A 189 -16.78 -36.04 61.65
CA VAL A 189 -17.61 -36.93 60.82
C VAL A 189 -18.75 -36.15 60.14
N ASP A 190 -19.41 -35.24 60.86
CA ASP A 190 -20.51 -34.45 60.30
C ASP A 190 -20.02 -33.34 59.35
N LEU A 191 -18.86 -32.72 59.62
CA LEU A 191 -18.19 -31.82 58.69
C LEU A 191 -17.82 -32.54 57.39
N ALA A 192 -17.32 -33.77 57.46
CA ALA A 192 -17.01 -34.57 56.29
C ALA A 192 -18.26 -34.87 55.43
N LYS A 193 -19.41 -35.21 56.06
CA LYS A 193 -20.69 -35.38 55.36
C LYS A 193 -21.13 -34.08 54.66
N LEU A 194 -21.14 -32.96 55.39
CA LEU A 194 -21.53 -31.65 54.88
C LEU A 194 -20.64 -31.17 53.72
N GLN A 195 -19.34 -31.46 53.76
CA GLN A 195 -18.42 -31.13 52.67
C GLN A 195 -18.70 -31.98 51.41
N VAL A 196 -18.98 -33.28 51.56
CA VAL A 196 -19.40 -34.15 50.43
C VAL A 196 -20.73 -33.68 49.82
N GLU A 197 -21.72 -33.33 50.65
CA GLU A 197 -23.02 -32.81 50.20
C GLU A 197 -22.86 -31.48 49.45
N LYS A 198 -22.10 -30.55 50.02
CA LYS A 198 -21.74 -29.27 49.38
C LYS A 198 -21.04 -29.45 48.04
N ASP A 199 -20.11 -30.38 47.93
CA ASP A 199 -19.37 -30.63 46.67
C ASP A 199 -20.28 -31.28 45.62
N ALA A 200 -21.20 -32.16 46.02
CA ALA A 200 -22.24 -32.72 45.15
C ALA A 200 -23.21 -31.64 44.64
N LEU A 201 -23.71 -30.77 45.52
CA LEU A 201 -24.54 -29.62 45.14
C LEU A 201 -23.79 -28.63 44.22
N THR A 202 -22.49 -28.42 44.47
CA THR A 202 -21.63 -27.59 43.61
C THR A 202 -21.44 -28.21 42.22
N ALA A 203 -21.34 -29.55 42.14
CA ALA A 203 -21.28 -30.26 40.86
C ALA A 203 -22.62 -30.16 40.09
N GLN A 204 -23.76 -30.32 40.78
CA GLN A 204 -25.10 -30.14 40.18
C GLN A 204 -25.31 -28.70 39.68
N ALA A 205 -24.95 -27.68 40.46
CA ALA A 205 -25.04 -26.28 40.04
C ALA A 205 -24.23 -25.99 38.76
N ARG A 206 -23.02 -26.58 38.63
CA ARG A 206 -22.20 -26.49 37.41
C ARG A 206 -22.85 -27.21 36.22
N GLN A 207 -23.49 -28.35 36.44
CA GLN A 207 -24.24 -29.05 35.38
C GLN A 207 -25.44 -28.24 34.91
N VAL A 208 -26.20 -27.60 35.82
CA VAL A 208 -27.30 -26.69 35.46
C VAL A 208 -26.80 -25.54 34.61
N GLN A 209 -25.74 -24.83 35.03
CA GLN A 209 -25.15 -23.73 34.25
C GLN A 209 -24.64 -24.17 32.87
N GLN A 210 -24.09 -25.39 32.75
CA GLN A 210 -23.68 -25.94 31.45
C GLN A 210 -24.89 -26.26 30.55
N LEU A 211 -25.99 -26.75 31.10
CA LEU A 211 -27.23 -27.02 30.36
C LEU A 211 -27.93 -25.71 29.96
N GLU A 212 -27.98 -24.70 30.81
CA GLU A 212 -28.49 -23.37 30.50
C GLU A 212 -27.72 -22.72 29.34
N ALA A 213 -26.38 -22.78 29.37
CA ALA A 213 -25.54 -22.26 28.29
C ALA A 213 -25.69 -23.05 26.98
N GLN A 214 -25.95 -24.36 27.04
CA GLN A 214 -26.28 -25.18 25.86
C GLN A 214 -27.67 -24.83 25.31
N LEU A 215 -28.65 -24.59 26.17
CA LEU A 215 -30.01 -24.23 25.81
C LEU A 215 -30.05 -22.86 25.13
N GLN A 216 -29.43 -21.83 25.72
CA GLN A 216 -29.29 -20.50 25.09
C GLN A 216 -28.62 -20.57 23.70
N LYS A 217 -27.61 -21.43 23.54
CA LYS A 217 -26.95 -21.66 22.25
C LYS A 217 -27.89 -22.35 21.24
N LEU A 218 -28.70 -23.30 21.68
CA LEU A 218 -29.67 -24.00 20.84
C LEU A 218 -30.82 -23.07 20.42
N ASP A 219 -31.33 -22.23 21.32
CA ASP A 219 -32.36 -21.23 21.03
C ASP A 219 -31.87 -20.21 20.00
N ALA A 220 -30.67 -19.65 20.17
CA ALA A 220 -30.08 -18.73 19.20
C ALA A 220 -29.84 -19.40 17.82
N GLN A 221 -29.50 -20.70 17.80
CA GLN A 221 -29.43 -21.47 16.56
C GLN A 221 -30.82 -21.69 15.94
N LEU A 222 -31.83 -21.99 16.74
CA LEU A 222 -33.20 -22.24 16.31
C LEU A 222 -33.84 -20.96 15.74
N GLU A 223 -33.69 -19.81 16.40
CA GLU A 223 -34.13 -18.52 15.89
C GLU A 223 -33.43 -18.18 14.57
N SER A 224 -32.10 -18.33 14.49
CA SER A 224 -31.34 -18.12 13.26
C SER A 224 -31.82 -19.01 12.10
N LYS A 225 -32.19 -20.27 12.37
CA LYS A 225 -32.77 -21.18 11.37
C LYS A 225 -34.20 -20.79 11.00
N GLN A 226 -35.02 -20.31 11.92
CA GLN A 226 -36.37 -19.80 11.63
C GLN A 226 -36.31 -18.55 10.74
N GLN A 227 -35.46 -17.57 11.09
CA GLN A 227 -35.23 -16.37 10.27
C GLN A 227 -34.75 -16.74 8.86
N ALA A 228 -33.76 -17.64 8.74
CA ALA A 228 -33.27 -18.12 7.45
C ALA A 228 -34.36 -18.84 6.63
N ASN A 229 -35.23 -19.63 7.26
CA ASN A 229 -36.33 -20.31 6.59
C ASN A 229 -37.38 -19.32 6.08
N GLY A 230 -37.73 -18.29 6.87
CA GLY A 230 -38.64 -17.22 6.43
C GLY A 230 -38.09 -16.42 5.25
N LEU A 231 -36.78 -16.14 5.22
CA LEU A 231 -36.12 -15.51 4.07
C LEU A 231 -36.14 -16.40 2.82
N LEU A 232 -35.95 -17.71 2.98
CA LEU A 232 -36.06 -18.68 1.88
C LEU A 232 -37.49 -18.80 1.35
N GLN A 233 -38.51 -18.80 2.23
CA GLN A 233 -39.92 -18.79 1.83
C GLN A 233 -40.25 -17.53 1.01
N GLN A 234 -39.87 -16.33 1.47
CA GLN A 234 -40.05 -15.10 0.68
C GLN A 234 -39.29 -15.14 -0.65
N SER A 235 -38.12 -15.78 -0.70
CA SER A 235 -37.35 -15.95 -1.95
C SER A 235 -38.08 -16.86 -2.95
N VAL A 236 -38.69 -17.95 -2.46
CA VAL A 236 -39.52 -18.86 -3.27
C VAL A 236 -40.79 -18.15 -3.76
N GLU A 237 -41.51 -17.42 -2.89
CA GLU A 237 -42.70 -16.65 -3.27
C GLU A 237 -42.39 -15.61 -4.35
N ARG A 238 -41.33 -14.81 -4.17
CA ARG A 238 -40.89 -13.83 -5.18
C ARG A 238 -40.50 -14.51 -6.51
N SER A 239 -39.86 -15.67 -6.44
CA SER A 239 -39.51 -16.46 -7.63
C SER A 239 -40.76 -16.98 -8.36
N GLN A 240 -41.77 -17.46 -7.62
CA GLN A 240 -43.05 -17.89 -8.17
C GLN A 240 -43.83 -16.72 -8.78
N GLN A 241 -43.86 -15.55 -8.13
CA GLN A 241 -44.47 -14.32 -8.66
C GLN A 241 -43.77 -13.85 -9.94
N ALA A 242 -42.43 -13.90 -9.99
CA ALA A 242 -41.67 -13.60 -11.19
C ALA A 242 -41.98 -14.57 -12.33
N VAL A 243 -42.00 -15.89 -12.06
CA VAL A 243 -42.40 -16.91 -13.05
C VAL A 243 -43.83 -16.69 -13.55
N HIS A 244 -44.79 -16.43 -12.65
CA HIS A 244 -46.17 -16.11 -13.02
C HIS A 244 -46.25 -14.88 -13.94
N THR A 245 -45.52 -13.81 -13.61
CA THR A 245 -45.43 -12.58 -14.42
C THR A 245 -44.83 -12.87 -15.80
N CYS A 246 -43.75 -13.65 -15.87
CA CYS A 246 -43.12 -14.06 -17.12
C CYS A 246 -43.99 -15.01 -17.97
N VAL A 247 -44.86 -15.81 -17.35
CA VAL A 247 -45.84 -16.67 -18.06
C VAL A 247 -47.01 -15.84 -18.58
N SER A 248 -47.63 -15.00 -17.73
CA SER A 248 -48.72 -14.10 -18.10
C SER A 248 -48.34 -13.18 -19.26
N ASN A 249 -47.14 -12.59 -19.21
CA ASN A 249 -46.69 -11.64 -20.22
C ASN A 249 -46.06 -12.32 -21.45
N ARG A 250 -45.92 -13.66 -21.47
CA ARG A 250 -45.24 -14.40 -22.55
C ARG A 250 -45.87 -14.16 -23.92
N GLN A 251 -47.20 -14.24 -24.01
CA GLN A 251 -47.92 -14.05 -25.27
C GLN A 251 -47.81 -12.61 -25.78
N GLY A 252 -47.92 -11.63 -24.88
CA GLY A 252 -47.71 -10.21 -25.21
C GLY A 252 -46.29 -9.91 -25.70
N TYR A 253 -45.27 -10.50 -25.06
CA TYR A 253 -43.88 -10.35 -25.48
C TYR A 253 -43.59 -11.06 -26.83
N GLN A 254 -44.20 -12.23 -27.07
CA GLN A 254 -44.11 -12.89 -28.38
C GLN A 254 -44.78 -12.06 -29.49
N ALA A 255 -45.95 -11.48 -29.23
CA ALA A 255 -46.61 -10.57 -30.16
C ALA A 255 -45.79 -9.29 -30.40
N PHE A 256 -45.14 -8.74 -29.36
CA PHE A 256 -44.20 -7.62 -29.50
C PHE A 256 -43.01 -7.99 -30.40
N LEU A 257 -42.36 -9.15 -30.19
CA LEU A 257 -41.25 -9.60 -31.03
C LEU A 257 -41.66 -9.82 -32.50
N GLN A 258 -42.86 -10.34 -32.73
CA GLN A 258 -43.43 -10.46 -34.09
C GLN A 258 -43.69 -9.09 -34.72
N ALA A 259 -44.26 -8.14 -33.96
CA ALA A 259 -44.48 -6.78 -34.42
C ALA A 259 -43.17 -6.03 -34.69
N GLU A 260 -42.13 -6.23 -33.87
CA GLU A 260 -40.81 -5.63 -34.07
C GLU A 260 -40.11 -6.22 -35.31
N ALA A 261 -40.21 -7.54 -35.53
CA ALA A 261 -39.71 -8.18 -36.74
C ALA A 261 -40.42 -7.64 -38.00
N ALA A 262 -41.74 -7.53 -37.97
CA ALA A 262 -42.54 -6.95 -39.06
C ALA A 262 -42.21 -5.47 -39.28
N LEU A 263 -42.00 -4.69 -38.22
CA LEU A 263 -41.58 -3.28 -38.31
C LEU A 263 -40.21 -3.18 -39.00
N ARG A 264 -39.22 -3.98 -38.59
CA ARG A 264 -37.88 -4.03 -39.19
C ARG A 264 -37.94 -4.44 -40.67
N GLU A 265 -38.85 -5.34 -41.05
CA GLU A 265 -39.08 -5.70 -42.44
C GLU A 265 -39.70 -4.54 -43.23
N LEU A 266 -40.76 -3.91 -42.72
CA LEU A 266 -41.40 -2.74 -43.34
C LEU A 266 -40.42 -1.56 -43.49
N ASP A 267 -39.53 -1.35 -42.52
CA ASP A 267 -38.46 -0.35 -42.59
C ASP A 267 -37.47 -0.66 -43.71
N GLN A 268 -37.10 -1.93 -43.89
CA GLN A 268 -36.22 -2.38 -44.97
C GLN A 268 -36.91 -2.31 -46.35
N GLN A 269 -38.19 -2.67 -46.44
CA GLN A 269 -39.02 -2.46 -47.62
C GLN A 269 -39.13 -0.95 -47.94
N GLY A 270 -39.30 -0.10 -46.93
CA GLY A 270 -39.35 1.37 -47.05
C GLY A 270 -38.04 1.96 -47.56
N ARG A 271 -36.89 1.51 -47.03
CA ARG A 271 -35.54 1.87 -47.51
C ARG A 271 -35.32 1.43 -48.96
N ASN A 272 -35.75 0.23 -49.33
CA ASN A 272 -35.69 -0.27 -50.70
C ASN A 272 -36.59 0.55 -51.64
N ARG A 273 -37.82 0.89 -51.21
CA ARG A 273 -38.71 1.79 -51.95
C ARG A 273 -38.09 3.17 -52.16
N GLN A 274 -37.44 3.75 -51.14
CA GLN A 274 -36.72 5.03 -51.30
C GLN A 274 -35.54 4.94 -52.28
N LYS A 275 -34.79 3.83 -52.30
CA LYS A 275 -33.74 3.60 -53.30
C LYS A 275 -34.32 3.55 -54.72
N LEU A 276 -35.38 2.78 -54.92
CA LEU A 276 -36.06 2.64 -56.22
C LEU A 276 -36.67 3.98 -56.69
N VAL A 277 -37.26 4.76 -55.80
CA VAL A 277 -37.76 6.12 -56.12
C VAL A 277 -36.61 7.04 -56.52
N LYS A 278 -35.49 7.07 -55.77
CA LYS A 278 -34.31 7.86 -56.15
C LYS A 278 -33.71 7.43 -57.49
N GLN A 279 -33.72 6.13 -57.80
CA GLN A 279 -33.29 5.61 -59.10
C GLN A 279 -34.24 6.04 -60.23
N ARG A 280 -35.57 5.92 -60.03
CA ARG A 280 -36.58 6.44 -60.96
C ARG A 280 -36.37 7.93 -61.22
N ASP A 281 -36.21 8.73 -60.17
CA ASP A 281 -36.11 10.18 -60.28
C ASP A 281 -34.81 10.62 -60.98
N ALA A 282 -33.72 9.88 -60.78
CA ALA A 282 -32.46 10.09 -61.52
C ALA A 282 -32.61 9.72 -63.01
N GLN A 283 -33.25 8.58 -63.33
CA GLN A 283 -33.52 8.16 -64.70
C GLN A 283 -34.49 9.12 -65.41
N GLN A 284 -35.51 9.62 -64.71
CA GLN A 284 -36.49 10.57 -65.24
C GLN A 284 -35.88 11.96 -65.49
N LYS A 285 -34.92 12.39 -64.66
CA LYS A 285 -34.08 13.56 -64.97
C LYS A 285 -33.22 13.32 -66.20
N MET A 286 -32.45 12.23 -66.22
CA MET A 286 -31.58 11.88 -67.35
C MET A 286 -32.35 11.80 -68.69
N LEU A 287 -33.59 11.30 -68.67
CA LEU A 287 -34.48 11.27 -69.84
C LEU A 287 -34.93 12.67 -70.28
N LEU A 288 -35.22 13.57 -69.33
CA LEU A 288 -35.59 14.97 -69.62
C LEU A 288 -34.37 15.79 -70.11
N ASP A 289 -33.20 15.57 -69.52
CA ASP A 289 -31.92 16.14 -69.96
C ASP A 289 -31.59 15.66 -71.40
N GLN A 290 -31.80 14.37 -71.69
CA GLN A 290 -31.69 13.84 -73.05
C GLN A 290 -32.75 14.38 -74.02
N GLN A 291 -33.99 14.59 -73.59
CA GLN A 291 -35.03 15.20 -74.42
C GLN A 291 -34.73 16.67 -74.75
N THR A 292 -34.18 17.43 -73.79
CA THR A 292 -33.78 18.83 -74.03
C THR A 292 -32.56 18.94 -74.94
N GLU A 293 -31.54 18.09 -74.78
CA GLU A 293 -30.43 18.01 -75.73
C GLU A 293 -30.88 17.53 -77.12
N LEU A 294 -31.78 16.54 -77.22
CA LEU A 294 -32.33 16.09 -78.50
C LEU A 294 -33.14 17.20 -79.19
N THR A 295 -33.93 17.97 -78.44
CA THR A 295 -34.66 19.14 -78.95
C THR A 295 -33.68 20.22 -79.44
N ARG A 296 -32.65 20.53 -78.65
CA ARG A 296 -31.56 21.47 -79.01
C ARG A 296 -30.85 21.03 -80.29
N LEU A 297 -30.46 19.76 -80.39
CA LEU A 297 -29.80 19.19 -81.58
C LEU A 297 -30.72 19.19 -82.80
N THR A 298 -32.02 18.99 -82.61
CA THR A 298 -33.03 19.09 -83.69
C THR A 298 -33.10 20.52 -84.23
N VAL A 299 -33.24 21.51 -83.36
CA VAL A 299 -33.22 22.94 -83.75
C VAL A 299 -31.87 23.33 -84.38
N GLN A 300 -30.74 22.80 -83.89
CA GLN A 300 -29.44 23.02 -84.52
C GLN A 300 -29.35 22.38 -85.92
N LEU A 301 -29.96 21.21 -86.14
CA LEU A 301 -30.05 20.57 -87.47
C LEU A 301 -31.01 21.31 -88.41
N GLU A 302 -32.11 21.87 -87.91
CA GLU A 302 -33.03 22.71 -88.70
C GLU A 302 -32.35 24.03 -89.11
N ASN A 303 -31.67 24.70 -88.18
CA ASN A 303 -30.86 25.89 -88.47
C ASN A 303 -29.73 25.60 -89.47
N LEU A 304 -29.05 24.45 -89.36
CA LEU A 304 -28.01 24.04 -90.31
C LEU A 304 -28.58 23.77 -91.70
N LYS A 305 -29.70 23.05 -91.81
CA LYS A 305 -30.41 22.84 -93.09
C LYS A 305 -30.89 24.14 -93.70
N GLN A 306 -31.37 25.09 -92.89
CA GLN A 306 -31.79 26.39 -93.38
C GLN A 306 -30.59 27.20 -93.89
N ALA A 307 -29.47 27.21 -93.17
CA ALA A 307 -28.22 27.84 -93.63
C ALA A 307 -27.64 27.17 -94.88
N GLU A 308 -27.80 25.86 -95.06
CA GLU A 308 -27.45 25.11 -96.26
C GLU A 308 -28.32 25.53 -97.46
N LEU A 309 -29.63 25.69 -97.25
CA LEU A 309 -30.59 26.22 -98.23
C LEU A 309 -30.35 27.70 -98.58
N GLU A 310 -29.94 28.51 -97.62
CA GLU A 310 -29.54 29.91 -97.82
C GLU A 310 -28.21 29.99 -98.59
N ALA A 311 -27.26 29.10 -98.33
CA ALA A 311 -26.01 28.99 -99.09
C ALA A 311 -26.25 28.56 -100.55
N GLU A 312 -27.11 27.56 -100.81
CA GLU A 312 -27.50 27.17 -102.17
C GLU A 312 -28.18 28.32 -102.94
N GLN A 313 -28.98 29.16 -102.27
CA GLN A 313 -29.60 30.35 -102.87
C GLN A 313 -28.61 31.49 -103.12
N LEU A 314 -27.56 31.61 -102.31
CA LEU A 314 -26.50 32.61 -102.50
C LEU A 314 -25.47 32.20 -103.57
N GLN A 315 -25.26 30.91 -103.79
CA GLN A 315 -24.34 30.37 -104.80
C GLN A 315 -24.50 31.02 -106.21
N PRO A 316 -25.70 31.11 -106.82
CA PRO A 316 -25.87 31.78 -108.12
C PRO A 316 -25.73 33.31 -108.04
N LEU A 317 -26.02 33.94 -106.89
CA LEU A 317 -25.91 35.38 -106.71
C LEU A 317 -24.45 35.84 -106.63
N ILE A 318 -23.58 35.03 -106.00
CA ILE A 318 -22.13 35.25 -106.00
C ILE A 318 -21.57 35.15 -107.42
N GLN A 319 -22.05 34.21 -108.23
CA GLN A 319 -21.63 34.09 -109.63
C GLN A 319 -22.08 35.31 -110.46
N GLN A 320 -23.31 35.78 -110.28
CA GLN A 320 -23.81 37.00 -110.92
C GLN A 320 -23.04 38.26 -110.47
N GLN A 321 -22.62 38.36 -109.21
CA GLN A 321 -21.76 39.44 -108.74
C GLN A 321 -20.42 39.44 -109.49
N GLN A 322 -19.76 38.28 -109.60
CA GLN A 322 -18.47 38.16 -110.29
C GLN A 322 -18.57 38.54 -111.78
N ASP A 323 -19.63 38.11 -112.47
CA ASP A 323 -19.87 38.47 -113.87
C ASP A 323 -20.11 39.99 -114.04
N LEU A 324 -20.84 40.62 -113.10
CA LEU A 324 -21.10 42.06 -113.11
C LEU A 324 -19.85 42.90 -112.78
N GLU A 325 -18.99 42.44 -111.86
CA GLU A 325 -17.71 43.10 -111.54
C GLU A 325 -16.72 43.01 -112.71
N GLN A 326 -16.67 41.89 -113.43
CA GLN A 326 -15.90 41.76 -114.68
C GLN A 326 -16.45 42.68 -115.79
N GLN A 327 -17.78 42.77 -115.95
CA GLN A 327 -18.39 43.71 -116.89
C GLN A 327 -18.12 45.17 -116.53
N GLN A 328 -18.16 45.53 -115.24
CA GLN A 328 -17.87 46.88 -114.77
C GLN A 328 -16.41 47.27 -115.04
N THR A 329 -15.45 46.41 -114.70
CA THR A 329 -14.02 46.67 -114.92
C THR A 329 -13.68 46.79 -116.41
N ALA A 330 -14.15 45.86 -117.25
CA ALA A 330 -13.98 45.95 -118.71
C ALA A 330 -14.60 47.24 -119.30
N THR A 331 -15.77 47.67 -118.79
CA THR A 331 -16.42 48.92 -119.23
C THR A 331 -15.59 50.15 -118.86
N ILE A 332 -14.99 50.18 -117.67
CA ILE A 332 -14.12 51.27 -117.21
C ILE A 332 -12.87 51.41 -118.09
N GLU A 333 -12.22 50.29 -118.44
CA GLU A 333 -11.06 50.30 -119.34
C GLU A 333 -11.42 50.83 -120.75
N LEU A 334 -12.53 50.36 -121.31
CA LEU A 334 -13.03 50.82 -122.62
C LEU A 334 -13.29 52.34 -122.62
N LEU A 335 -13.83 52.87 -121.52
CA LEU A 335 -14.14 54.29 -121.35
C LEU A 335 -12.85 55.14 -121.27
N GLN A 336 -11.77 54.64 -120.64
CA GLN A 336 -10.46 55.31 -120.67
C GLN A 336 -9.82 55.31 -122.07
N GLN A 337 -9.96 54.24 -122.84
CA GLN A 337 -9.47 54.19 -124.24
C GLN A 337 -10.25 55.15 -125.16
N LEU A 338 -11.56 55.32 -124.94
CA LEU A 338 -12.38 56.31 -125.66
C LEU A 338 -12.04 57.76 -125.27
N GLN A 339 -11.66 58.02 -124.01
CA GLN A 339 -11.25 59.36 -123.57
C GLN A 339 -9.88 59.80 -124.13
N THR A 340 -8.92 58.88 -124.22
CA THR A 340 -7.59 59.17 -124.80
C THR A 340 -7.68 59.42 -126.30
N SER A 341 -8.27 58.51 -127.06
CA SER A 341 -8.51 58.68 -128.50
C SER A 341 -9.38 59.90 -128.83
N GLY A 342 -10.38 60.21 -128.00
CA GLY A 342 -11.18 61.43 -128.13
C GLY A 342 -10.40 62.74 -127.90
N ALA A 343 -9.32 62.71 -127.11
CA ALA A 343 -8.43 63.87 -126.94
C ALA A 343 -7.49 64.05 -128.14
N GLU A 344 -6.95 62.95 -128.68
CA GLU A 344 -6.11 62.95 -129.89
C GLU A 344 -6.90 63.43 -131.12
N ALA A 345 -8.12 62.92 -131.31
CA ALA A 345 -9.01 63.34 -132.38
C ALA A 345 -9.33 64.84 -132.35
N LYS A 346 -9.55 65.43 -131.15
CA LYS A 346 -9.73 66.87 -130.99
C LYS A 346 -8.47 67.67 -131.38
N ASN A 347 -7.29 67.17 -131.05
CA ASN A 347 -6.02 67.82 -131.39
C ASN A 347 -5.76 67.79 -132.91
N LEU A 348 -5.99 66.64 -133.56
CA LEU A 348 -5.93 66.48 -135.02
C LEU A 348 -6.97 67.35 -135.74
N THR A 349 -8.21 67.42 -135.25
CA THR A 349 -9.26 68.30 -135.80
C THR A 349 -8.88 69.78 -135.69
N GLN A 350 -8.22 70.17 -134.60
CA GLN A 350 -7.67 71.52 -134.45
C GLN A 350 -6.46 71.80 -135.36
N GLN A 351 -5.80 70.79 -135.93
CA GLN A 351 -4.78 70.99 -136.96
C GLN A 351 -5.43 71.04 -138.36
N LEU A 352 -6.37 70.13 -138.64
CA LEU A 352 -7.15 70.08 -139.87
C LEU A 352 -7.88 71.40 -140.14
N THR A 353 -8.62 71.95 -139.17
CA THR A 353 -9.33 73.24 -139.34
C THR A 353 -8.41 74.40 -139.71
N LYS A 354 -7.14 74.36 -139.32
CA LYS A 354 -6.14 75.41 -139.60
C LYS A 354 -5.47 75.23 -140.95
N ILE A 355 -5.40 73.98 -141.43
CA ILE A 355 -5.02 73.65 -142.80
C ILE A 355 -6.19 73.97 -143.74
N GLN A 356 -7.41 73.53 -143.43
CA GLN A 356 -8.64 73.84 -144.16
C GLN A 356 -8.85 75.34 -144.30
N ALA A 357 -8.72 76.12 -143.23
CA ALA A 357 -8.91 77.56 -143.31
C ALA A 357 -7.76 78.32 -144.03
N ASN A 358 -6.59 77.69 -144.21
CA ASN A 358 -5.57 78.17 -145.17
C ASN A 358 -5.85 77.67 -146.60
N LEU A 359 -6.46 76.50 -146.77
CA LEU A 359 -6.93 76.00 -148.06
C LEU A 359 -8.11 76.82 -148.57
N GLU A 360 -9.18 77.06 -147.81
CA GLU A 360 -10.27 77.96 -148.21
C GLU A 360 -9.79 79.37 -148.53
N ARG A 361 -8.81 79.86 -147.75
CA ARG A 361 -8.11 81.10 -148.06
C ARG A 361 -7.51 81.07 -149.48
N LEU A 362 -6.82 79.99 -149.85
CA LEU A 362 -6.21 79.79 -151.18
C LEU A 362 -7.23 79.44 -152.28
N THR A 363 -8.13 78.49 -152.06
CA THR A 363 -9.25 78.11 -152.94
C THR A 363 -10.11 79.31 -153.29
N GLN A 364 -10.30 80.24 -152.36
CA GLN A 364 -11.10 81.44 -152.63
C GLN A 364 -10.25 82.59 -153.20
N GLU A 365 -8.93 82.61 -152.99
CA GLU A 365 -8.00 83.33 -153.87
C GLU A 365 -8.04 82.77 -155.32
N ILE A 366 -8.25 81.45 -155.49
CA ILE A 366 -8.38 80.78 -156.80
C ILE A 366 -9.76 81.06 -157.43
N VAL A 367 -10.87 81.06 -156.67
CA VAL A 367 -12.21 81.47 -157.17
C VAL A 367 -12.23 82.96 -157.54
N GLN A 368 -11.44 83.78 -156.85
CA GLN A 368 -11.20 85.19 -157.16
C GLN A 368 -10.46 85.39 -158.50
N ILE A 369 -9.97 84.32 -159.13
CA ILE A 369 -9.31 84.30 -160.44
C ILE A 369 -10.15 83.50 -161.46
N GLN A 370 -10.46 82.23 -161.18
CA GLN A 370 -11.11 81.28 -162.10
C GLN A 370 -12.50 81.71 -162.62
N ARG A 371 -13.20 82.64 -161.96
CA ARG A 371 -14.49 83.18 -162.46
C ARG A 371 -14.39 84.56 -163.12
N LEU A 372 -13.20 85.16 -163.16
CA LEU A 372 -12.87 86.35 -163.98
C LEU A 372 -12.13 85.98 -165.26
N GLU A 373 -11.58 84.78 -165.36
CA GLU A 373 -10.65 84.35 -166.42
C GLU A 373 -11.28 83.76 -167.70
N PRO A 374 -12.42 83.04 -167.68
CA PRO A 374 -13.07 82.61 -168.92
C PRO A 374 -13.78 83.80 -169.60
N GLY A 375 -13.08 84.40 -170.56
CA GLY A 375 -13.70 84.96 -171.77
C GLY A 375 -14.79 86.01 -171.53
N ILE A 376 -14.49 87.31 -171.44
CA ILE A 376 -13.40 88.00 -172.16
C ILE A 376 -13.37 87.57 -173.65
N ARG A 377 -14.53 87.13 -174.19
CA ARG A 377 -14.67 86.59 -175.56
C ARG A 377 -16.02 86.88 -176.24
N GLN A 378 -17.16 86.99 -175.52
CA GLN A 378 -18.49 86.92 -176.19
C GLN A 378 -19.63 87.86 -175.71
N ILE A 379 -19.47 88.68 -174.65
CA ILE A 379 -20.44 89.75 -174.30
C ILE A 379 -19.95 91.20 -174.51
N PRO A 380 -18.66 91.52 -174.78
CA PRO A 380 -18.29 92.85 -175.29
C PRO A 380 -19.15 93.35 -176.47
N ASP A 381 -19.65 92.44 -177.32
CA ASP A 381 -20.48 92.77 -178.49
C ASP A 381 -22.01 92.77 -178.26
N LEU A 382 -22.53 92.50 -177.05
CA LEU A 382 -23.99 92.33 -176.83
C LEU A 382 -24.73 93.46 -176.09
N GLU A 383 -24.06 94.26 -175.25
CA GLU A 383 -24.62 95.54 -174.72
C GLU A 383 -23.81 96.78 -175.12
N GLN A 384 -22.61 96.61 -175.69
CA GLN A 384 -22.02 97.66 -176.53
C GLN A 384 -22.74 97.74 -177.89
N ARG A 385 -23.38 96.63 -178.31
CA ARG A 385 -24.64 96.72 -179.04
C ARG A 385 -25.64 97.53 -178.21
N ARG A 386 -26.05 98.68 -178.75
CA ARG A 386 -27.35 98.69 -179.45
C ARG A 386 -28.37 97.81 -178.70
N ASP A 387 -28.92 98.27 -177.57
CA ASP A 387 -29.76 99.48 -177.54
C ASP A 387 -29.27 100.57 -176.55
N ARG A 388 -27.94 100.77 -176.58
CA ARG A 388 -27.33 102.12 -176.63
C ARG A 388 -27.85 102.93 -177.83
N LEU A 389 -28.31 102.24 -178.88
CA LEU A 389 -29.34 102.80 -179.75
C LEU A 389 -30.60 103.04 -178.93
N GLN A 390 -30.96 104.30 -178.86
CA GLN A 390 -32.35 104.73 -178.72
C GLN A 390 -32.97 104.41 -177.33
N GLU A 391 -32.55 105.08 -176.26
CA GLU A 391 -32.19 106.51 -176.19
C GLU A 391 -33.29 107.38 -176.86
N GLN A 392 -33.61 108.58 -176.36
CA GLN A 392 -34.57 109.51 -177.00
C GLN A 392 -36.06 109.03 -177.07
N LEU A 393 -36.37 107.82 -177.54
CA LEU A 393 -37.61 107.48 -178.24
C LEU A 393 -38.76 106.87 -177.42
N SER A 394 -38.53 106.39 -176.19
CA SER A 394 -39.63 106.01 -175.28
C SER A 394 -39.71 106.84 -173.98
N ARG A 395 -38.79 107.80 -173.79
CA ARG A 395 -38.76 108.75 -172.65
C ARG A 395 -40.00 109.66 -172.54
N ILE A 396 -40.93 109.59 -173.49
CA ILE A 396 -42.15 110.40 -173.58
C ILE A 396 -43.42 109.51 -173.64
N ALA A 397 -43.28 108.22 -173.98
CA ALA A 397 -44.36 107.35 -174.46
C ALA A 397 -45.17 106.63 -173.35
N ALA A 398 -45.32 107.26 -172.18
CA ALA A 398 -46.24 106.82 -171.11
C ALA A 398 -46.63 107.94 -170.12
N ALA A 399 -46.21 109.19 -170.34
CA ALA A 399 -46.67 110.34 -169.53
C ALA A 399 -48.07 110.85 -169.97
N LYS A 400 -48.54 110.33 -171.11
CA LYS A 400 -49.78 110.58 -171.86
C LYS A 400 -50.01 109.35 -172.75
N GLN A 401 -51.15 109.25 -173.43
CA GLN A 401 -51.31 108.49 -174.70
C GLN A 401 -50.83 107.02 -174.65
N PHE A 402 -51.64 106.03 -174.26
CA PHE A 402 -53.08 106.08 -173.99
C PHE A 402 -53.36 105.73 -172.51
N GLU A 403 -53.86 106.65 -171.66
CA GLU A 403 -55.22 107.26 -171.69
C GLU A 403 -56.19 106.28 -170.97
N ALA A 404 -57.32 106.67 -170.38
CA ALA A 404 -58.54 107.05 -171.06
C ALA A 404 -58.77 106.29 -172.39
N ASP A 405 -60.04 105.99 -172.64
CA ASP A 405 -60.47 105.01 -173.63
C ASP A 405 -59.74 103.66 -173.45
N LEU A 406 -59.82 103.08 -172.23
CA LEU A 406 -61.04 102.59 -171.53
C LEU A 406 -61.75 101.51 -172.37
N ARG A 407 -62.16 101.95 -173.57
CA ARG A 407 -62.64 101.19 -174.71
C ARG A 407 -61.82 99.90 -174.90
N GLN A 408 -62.39 98.72 -174.71
CA GLN A 408 -63.76 98.41 -174.33
C GLN A 408 -63.72 97.14 -173.44
N LEU A 409 -64.40 97.05 -172.27
CA LEU A 409 -65.84 97.24 -172.00
C LEU A 409 -66.71 96.35 -172.90
N VAL A 410 -67.73 95.70 -172.34
CA VAL A 410 -68.98 95.33 -173.05
C VAL A 410 -68.86 94.30 -174.20
N THR A 411 -67.66 94.02 -174.70
CA THR A 411 -67.34 93.05 -175.76
C THR A 411 -66.11 92.24 -175.34
N ALA A 412 -66.18 90.93 -175.14
CA ALA A 412 -67.35 90.05 -175.19
C ALA A 412 -67.16 88.92 -174.14
N GLY A 413 -68.18 88.19 -173.69
CA GLY A 413 -69.45 87.92 -174.37
C GLY A 413 -69.24 86.73 -175.31
N ALA A 414 -69.86 85.59 -175.02
CA ALA A 414 -69.46 84.27 -175.54
C ALA A 414 -68.08 83.82 -174.98
N GLU A 415 -67.95 82.63 -174.39
CA GLU A 415 -67.85 81.28 -174.97
C GLU A 415 -66.38 80.79 -174.95
N LYS A 416 -66.11 79.70 -174.22
CA LYS A 416 -65.90 78.32 -174.71
C LYS A 416 -64.55 78.07 -175.43
N ALA A 417 -63.90 76.98 -174.99
CA ALA A 417 -63.26 75.96 -175.83
C ALA A 417 -61.92 76.21 -176.59
N ILE A 418 -60.93 75.36 -176.25
CA ILE A 418 -60.01 74.58 -177.15
C ILE A 418 -58.62 75.19 -177.60
N ALA A 419 -57.56 74.35 -177.54
CA ALA A 419 -56.24 74.32 -178.27
C ALA A 419 -54.86 74.99 -177.79
N THR A 420 -53.99 74.24 -177.04
CA THR A 420 -52.50 73.90 -177.22
C THR A 420 -51.18 74.83 -177.03
N SER A 421 -50.28 74.62 -175.97
CA SER A 421 -48.71 74.48 -175.83
C SER A 421 -47.49 75.47 -175.24
N PHE A 422 -46.65 75.18 -174.11
CA PHE A 422 -45.14 75.53 -173.59
C PHE A 422 -44.64 76.50 -172.32
N ARG A 423 -43.42 76.74 -171.57
CA ARG A 423 -41.96 76.23 -171.05
C ARG A 423 -40.94 77.13 -170.03
N GLN A 424 -39.91 76.61 -169.18
CA GLN A 424 -38.42 77.05 -168.66
C GLN A 424 -37.77 77.74 -167.25
N PRO A 425 -36.45 77.52 -166.67
CA PRO A 425 -35.71 78.03 -165.33
C PRO A 425 -34.05 78.25 -165.06
N GLN A 426 -33.38 78.72 -163.86
CA GLN A 426 -31.82 78.99 -163.50
C GLN A 426 -30.97 78.86 -162.00
N PRO A 427 -30.01 79.70 -161.31
CA PRO A 427 -28.62 79.38 -160.56
C PRO A 427 -27.99 80.02 -159.11
N CYS A 428 -26.67 79.86 -158.57
CA CYS A 428 -26.01 80.29 -157.16
C CYS A 428 -24.36 80.45 -156.76
N LEU A 429 -23.82 80.82 -155.48
CA LEU A 429 -22.33 80.93 -154.82
C LEU A 429 -22.15 81.25 -153.19
N PRO A 430 -21.08 81.66 -152.29
CA PRO A 430 -19.52 81.65 -151.87
C PRO A 430 -19.07 81.33 -150.29
N TRP A 431 -18.02 81.59 -149.35
CA TRP A 431 -16.58 82.15 -148.87
C TRP A 431 -16.07 81.59 -147.38
N ARG A 432 -15.00 81.73 -146.43
CA ARG A 432 -13.48 82.02 -145.97
C ARG A 432 -13.21 81.62 -144.36
N LYS A 433 -12.13 81.51 -143.41
CA LYS A 433 -10.58 81.49 -143.04
C LYS A 433 -10.25 81.48 -141.38
N CYS A 434 -9.22 81.16 -140.43
CA CYS A 434 -7.81 80.53 -140.00
C CYS A 434 -7.54 80.39 -138.35
N ASN A 435 -6.56 79.94 -137.41
CA ASN A 435 -5.16 79.26 -137.01
C ASN A 435 -4.95 78.92 -135.39
N ARG A 436 -3.97 78.38 -134.48
CA ARG A 436 -2.60 77.58 -134.25
C ARG A 436 -2.34 76.37 -133.09
N PRO A 437 -1.57 76.26 -131.90
CA PRO A 437 -1.01 74.97 -131.14
C PRO A 437 -1.07 74.78 -129.50
N CYS A 438 -0.50 73.91 -128.52
CA CYS A 438 0.15 72.51 -128.19
C CYS A 438 0.44 72.15 -126.58
N ARG A 439 0.92 70.93 -126.02
CA ARG A 439 1.22 70.55 -124.50
C ARG A 439 2.12 69.26 -124.00
N CYS A 440 2.24 68.84 -122.65
CA CYS A 440 3.07 67.72 -121.91
C CYS A 440 2.52 67.18 -120.46
N SER A 441 2.97 66.32 -119.41
CA SER A 441 4.20 65.60 -118.76
C SER A 441 4.04 64.31 -117.73
N GLN A 442 4.73 64.07 -116.52
CA GLN A 442 5.11 62.71 -115.80
C GLN A 442 4.91 62.33 -114.20
N ARG A 443 5.68 61.40 -113.42
CA ARG A 443 5.14 60.45 -112.28
C ARG A 443 5.93 59.73 -111.04
N MET A 444 5.25 59.35 -109.87
CA MET A 444 5.20 58.05 -109.00
C MET A 444 5.13 57.97 -107.38
N LEU A 445 5.18 56.78 -106.65
CA LEU A 445 4.42 56.32 -105.39
C LEU A 445 5.14 55.60 -104.16
N SER A 446 4.52 55.46 -102.93
CA SER A 446 4.47 54.27 -101.95
C SER A 446 4.03 54.52 -100.44
N MET A 447 3.82 53.49 -99.58
CA MET A 447 3.26 53.52 -98.17
C MET A 447 3.57 52.25 -97.27
N GLN A 448 3.62 52.34 -95.92
CA GLN A 448 3.66 51.25 -94.87
C GLN A 448 3.53 51.83 -93.41
N PRO A 449 3.76 51.19 -92.21
CA PRO A 449 4.05 49.79 -91.74
C PRO A 449 3.35 49.24 -90.42
N TRP A 450 3.54 47.93 -90.11
CA TRP A 450 3.56 47.23 -88.76
C TRP A 450 2.30 47.29 -87.80
N GLN A 451 2.20 46.83 -86.52
CA GLN A 451 3.14 46.31 -85.47
C GLN A 451 2.50 45.53 -84.24
N GLN A 452 3.03 44.34 -83.84
CA GLN A 452 2.98 43.66 -82.48
C GLN A 452 1.60 43.31 -81.80
N PHE A 453 1.39 42.68 -80.60
CA PHE A 453 2.19 42.06 -79.48
C PHE A 453 1.36 41.01 -78.63
N GLY A 454 1.87 40.38 -77.54
CA GLY A 454 1.08 39.56 -76.55
C GLY A 454 1.85 38.68 -75.51
N ARG A 455 1.22 38.30 -74.35
CA ARG A 455 1.61 37.34 -73.24
C ARG A 455 0.47 37.25 -72.17
N GLU A 456 0.29 36.26 -71.27
CA GLU A 456 0.99 35.00 -70.92
C GLU A 456 0.01 33.89 -70.40
N LEU A 457 0.54 32.71 -70.04
CA LEU A 457 -0.10 31.37 -70.04
C LEU A 457 -0.95 30.95 -68.82
N SER A 458 -1.86 29.99 -69.08
CA SER A 458 -1.99 28.73 -68.31
C SER A 458 -1.46 27.57 -69.16
#